data_AF-A0A3P7DTZ3-F1
#
_entry.id   AF-A0A3P7DTZ3-F1
#
_cell.length_a   1.000
_cell.length_b   1.000
_cell.length_c   1.000
_cell.angle_alpha   90.00
_cell.angle_beta   90.00
_cell.angle_gamma   90.00
#
_symmetry.space_group_name_H-M   'P 1'
#
loop_
_entity.id
_entity.type
_entity.pdbx_description
1 polymer ?
#
loop_
_entity_poly.entity_id
_entity_poly.type
_entity_poly.pdbx_seq_one_letter_code
_entity_poly.pdbx_strand_id
1 'polypeptide(L)'
;MKNVTDSKYTVSDIGLECAQGWEKYRSKCFRVYTVERSWPQALLFCSRYGSQLARIESFGENSFLHRLVNRQQKILPINRNEFWIGVVAQQAEDENAFFLWSDGTVISRYVGFWNDGQPDYRAGTCAKVFL
;
A
#
# COMPACT_ATOMS: atom_id res chain seq x y z
N MET A 1 -30.03 -32.29 24.00
CA MET A 1 -29.03 -32.69 22.98
C MET A 1 -27.98 -31.58 22.90
N LYS A 2 -26.69 -31.91 22.96
CA LYS A 2 -25.56 -30.97 22.82
C LYS A 2 -25.25 -30.71 21.34
N ASN A 3 -24.49 -29.63 21.12
CA ASN A 3 -23.68 -29.23 19.96
C ASN A 3 -24.29 -28.22 18.99
N VAL A 4 -23.99 -26.93 19.23
CA VAL A 4 -23.39 -26.08 18.19
C VAL A 4 -22.20 -25.37 18.84
N THR A 5 -21.02 -25.76 18.39
CA THR A 5 -19.72 -25.20 18.73
C THR A 5 -19.57 -23.77 18.22
N ASP A 6 -19.07 -22.94 19.12
CA ASP A 6 -18.27 -21.73 18.95
C ASP A 6 -17.90 -21.34 17.50
N SER A 7 -18.49 -20.26 17.00
CA SER A 7 -18.03 -19.50 15.82
C SER A 7 -18.55 -18.06 15.82
N LYS A 8 -18.78 -17.45 16.99
CA LYS A 8 -19.30 -16.07 17.08
C LYS A 8 -18.33 -15.02 17.60
N TYR A 9 -17.15 -15.40 18.07
CA TYR A 9 -16.08 -14.43 18.30
C TYR A 9 -15.25 -14.32 17.01
N THR A 10 -15.84 -13.71 15.98
CA THR A 10 -14.97 -12.93 15.10
C THR A 10 -14.32 -11.90 16.02
N VAL A 11 -13.00 -11.84 16.06
CA VAL A 11 -12.28 -10.78 16.75
C VAL A 11 -12.60 -9.51 15.97
N SER A 12 -13.77 -8.92 16.22
CA SER A 12 -14.17 -7.64 15.70
C SER A 12 -13.18 -6.64 16.28
N ASP A 13 -12.23 -6.20 15.46
CA ASP A 13 -11.38 -5.01 15.64
C ASP A 13 -11.30 -4.57 17.11
N ILE A 14 -10.49 -5.27 17.92
CA ILE A 14 -10.25 -4.95 19.34
C ILE A 14 -9.62 -3.56 19.39
N GLY A 15 -10.40 -2.49 19.28
CA GLY A 15 -9.97 -1.08 19.35
C GLY A 15 -8.55 -0.86 18.83
N LEU A 16 -8.16 -1.47 17.69
CA LEU A 16 -6.75 -1.51 17.30
C LEU A 16 -6.42 -0.12 16.78
N GLU A 17 -5.86 0.69 17.67
CA GLU A 17 -5.41 2.03 17.33
C GLU A 17 -4.09 1.96 16.59
N CYS A 18 -3.92 2.86 15.63
CA CYS A 18 -2.65 3.00 14.94
C CYS A 18 -1.64 3.71 15.84
N ALA A 19 -0.36 3.36 15.70
CA ALA A 19 0.70 4.08 16.38
C ALA A 19 0.70 5.58 15.99
N GLN A 20 1.26 6.42 16.84
CA GLN A 20 1.30 7.87 16.58
C GLN A 20 1.90 8.19 15.19
N GLY A 21 1.20 9.04 14.44
CA GLY A 21 1.59 9.43 13.08
C GLY A 21 1.17 8.45 11.98
N TRP A 22 0.46 7.38 12.32
CA TRP A 22 -0.21 6.47 11.38
C TRP A 22 -1.72 6.71 11.39
N GLU A 23 -2.35 6.45 10.25
CA GLU A 23 -3.75 6.79 9.99
C GLU A 23 -4.54 5.53 9.67
N LYS A 24 -5.62 5.30 10.42
CA LYS A 24 -6.43 4.08 10.34
C LYS A 24 -7.42 4.12 9.18
N TYR A 25 -7.45 3.05 8.40
CA TYR A 25 -8.56 2.73 7.51
C TYR A 25 -8.97 1.27 7.70
N ARG A 26 -10.16 1.06 8.28
CA ARG A 26 -10.64 -0.28 8.69
C ARG A 26 -9.59 -0.95 9.58
N SER A 27 -9.07 -2.11 9.19
CA SER A 27 -8.07 -2.88 9.94
C SER A 27 -6.62 -2.57 9.58
N LYS A 28 -6.36 -1.55 8.73
CA LYS A 28 -5.01 -1.19 8.28
C LYS A 28 -4.59 0.19 8.80
N CYS A 29 -3.31 0.34 9.08
CA CYS A 29 -2.67 1.60 9.42
C CYS A 29 -1.75 2.03 8.27
N PHE A 30 -1.90 3.28 7.83
CA PHE A 30 -1.11 3.85 6.74
C PHE A 30 -0.29 5.04 7.22
N ARG A 31 0.90 5.22 6.65
CA ARG A 31 1.73 6.42 6.88
C ARG A 31 2.42 6.79 5.59
N VAL A 32 2.36 8.08 5.27
CA VAL A 32 3.01 8.66 4.10
C VAL A 32 4.40 9.15 4.50
N TYR A 33 5.37 8.89 3.64
CA TYR A 33 6.74 9.38 3.77
C TYR A 33 7.12 10.16 2.51
N THR A 34 7.85 11.26 2.70
CA THR A 34 8.21 12.19 1.62
C THR A 34 9.66 12.10 1.19
N VAL A 35 10.51 11.51 2.03
CA VAL A 35 11.92 11.27 1.71
C VAL A 35 11.98 10.10 0.73
N GLU A 36 12.45 10.37 -0.47
CA GLU A 36 12.64 9.35 -1.50
C GLU A 36 13.69 8.33 -1.09
N ARG A 37 13.42 7.08 -1.45
CA ARG A 37 14.29 5.92 -1.24
C ARG A 37 14.13 4.99 -2.43
N SER A 38 15.17 4.24 -2.75
CA SER A 38 14.99 3.08 -3.63
C SER A 38 13.96 2.12 -3.03
N TRP A 39 13.25 1.37 -3.86
CA TRP A 39 12.22 0.44 -3.39
C TRP A 39 12.73 -0.53 -2.31
N PRO A 40 13.93 -1.16 -2.43
CA PRO A 40 14.46 -2.02 -1.36
C PRO A 40 14.75 -1.26 -0.05
N GLN A 41 15.27 -0.03 -0.13
CA GLN A 41 15.51 0.80 1.05
C GLN A 41 14.20 1.22 1.73
N ALA A 42 13.16 1.51 0.95
CA ALA A 42 11.84 1.85 1.46
C ALA A 42 11.20 0.66 2.17
N LEU A 43 11.30 -0.55 1.59
CA LEU A 43 10.85 -1.79 2.21
C LEU A 43 11.55 -2.02 3.55
N LEU A 44 12.89 -1.99 3.57
CA LEU A 44 13.68 -2.15 4.80
C LEU A 44 13.32 -1.11 5.87
N PHE A 45 13.03 0.12 5.46
CA PHE A 45 12.62 1.18 6.37
C PHE A 45 11.25 0.91 7.00
N CYS A 46 10.26 0.49 6.21
CA CYS A 46 8.94 0.09 6.71
C CYS A 46 9.04 -1.10 7.67
N SER A 47 9.86 -2.10 7.37
CA SER A 47 10.05 -3.28 8.23
C SER A 47 10.57 -2.95 9.64
N ARG A 48 11.31 -1.84 9.82
CA ARG A 48 11.75 -1.38 11.15
C ARG A 48 10.58 -1.00 12.08
N TYR A 49 9.42 -0.68 11.52
CA TYR A 49 8.19 -0.40 12.26
C TYR A 49 7.26 -1.61 12.35
N GLY A 50 7.72 -2.82 11.97
CA GLY A 50 6.85 -3.99 11.84
C GLY A 50 5.82 -3.86 10.72
N SER A 51 6.05 -2.94 9.76
CA SER A 51 5.14 -2.69 8.64
C SER A 51 5.74 -3.14 7.31
N GLN A 52 4.97 -2.96 6.25
CA GLN A 52 5.41 -3.11 4.87
C GLN A 52 5.15 -1.84 4.08
N LEU A 53 5.58 -1.81 2.81
CA LEU A 53 5.14 -0.78 1.87
C LEU A 53 3.63 -0.91 1.63
N ALA A 54 2.98 0.21 1.31
CA ALA A 54 1.53 0.26 1.23
C ALA A 54 1.00 -0.71 0.16
N ARG A 55 0.05 -1.55 0.58
CA ARG A 55 -0.75 -2.41 -0.29
C ARG A 55 -2.17 -1.86 -0.38
N ILE A 56 -2.59 -1.57 -1.60
CA ILE A 56 -3.91 -0.99 -1.91
C ILE A 56 -4.71 -2.03 -2.68
N GLU A 57 -5.76 -2.55 -2.05
CA GLU A 57 -6.57 -3.67 -2.54
C GLU A 57 -8.01 -3.28 -2.82
N SER A 58 -8.39 -2.06 -2.48
CA SER A 58 -9.74 -1.58 -2.69
C SER A 58 -9.78 -0.11 -3.07
N PHE A 59 -10.83 0.26 -3.80
CA PHE A 59 -11.11 1.65 -4.14
C PHE A 59 -11.22 2.54 -2.88
N GLY A 60 -11.71 1.96 -1.78
CA GLY A 60 -11.82 2.63 -0.50
C GLY A 60 -10.47 2.98 0.12
N GLU A 61 -9.48 2.08 0.03
CA GLU A 61 -8.10 2.33 0.46
C GLU A 61 -7.44 3.39 -0.42
N ASN A 62 -7.60 3.28 -1.74
CA ASN A 62 -7.06 4.27 -2.68
C ASN A 62 -7.60 5.68 -2.39
N SER A 63 -8.93 5.78 -2.23
CA SER A 63 -9.60 7.04 -1.92
C SER A 63 -9.21 7.59 -0.55
N PHE A 64 -8.97 6.72 0.44
CA PHE A 64 -8.51 7.12 1.76
C PHE A 64 -7.10 7.71 1.70
N LEU A 65 -6.18 7.04 1.00
CA LEU A 65 -4.81 7.51 0.82
C LEU A 65 -4.76 8.83 0.05
N HIS A 66 -5.64 9.00 -0.95
CA HIS A 66 -5.77 10.27 -1.67
C HIS A 66 -6.13 11.42 -0.71
N ARG A 67 -7.15 11.22 0.13
CA ARG A 67 -7.50 12.22 1.15
C ARG A 67 -6.39 12.45 2.17
N LEU A 68 -5.69 11.39 2.57
CA LEU A 68 -4.59 11.49 3.53
C LEU A 68 -3.46 12.36 2.99
N VAL A 69 -3.00 12.10 1.77
CA VAL A 69 -1.97 12.89 1.09
C VAL A 69 -2.42 14.36 0.98
N ASN A 70 -3.62 14.62 0.48
CA ASN A 70 -4.16 15.98 0.35
C ASN A 70 -4.24 16.74 1.68
N ARG A 71 -4.56 16.06 2.80
CA ARG A 71 -4.51 16.69 4.13
C ARG A 71 -3.07 17.03 4.54
N GLN A 72 -2.13 16.15 4.23
CA GLN A 72 -0.72 16.33 4.60
C GLN A 72 0.02 17.34 3.74
N GLN A 73 -0.37 17.57 2.48
CA GLN A 73 0.19 18.64 1.64
C GLN A 73 0.02 20.05 2.25
N LYS A 74 -0.95 20.23 3.15
CA LYS A 74 -1.12 21.49 3.90
C LYS A 74 -0.03 21.73 4.96
N ILE A 75 0.70 20.67 5.34
CA ILE A 75 1.65 20.67 6.47
C ILE A 75 3.06 20.30 5.99
N LEU A 76 3.17 19.43 4.98
CA LEU A 76 4.42 18.96 4.40
C LEU A 76 4.69 19.68 3.07
N PRO A 77 5.97 19.99 2.75
CA PRO A 77 6.35 20.63 1.48
C PRO A 77 6.28 19.61 0.33
N ILE A 78 5.08 19.13 0.01
CA ILE A 78 4.82 18.17 -1.06
C ILE A 78 3.89 18.84 -2.06
N ASN A 79 4.34 18.96 -3.31
CA ASN A 79 3.47 19.30 -4.45
C ASN A 79 3.46 18.12 -5.44
N ARG A 80 3.12 16.94 -4.93
CA ARG A 80 3.16 15.68 -5.65
C ARG A 80 1.90 14.91 -5.32
N ASN A 81 1.29 14.40 -6.38
CA ASN A 81 0.13 13.51 -6.33
C ASN A 81 0.52 12.08 -6.73
N GLU A 82 1.80 11.81 -6.97
CA GLU A 82 2.29 10.47 -7.28
C GLU A 82 3.10 9.91 -6.12
N PHE A 83 2.75 8.70 -5.67
CA PHE A 83 3.43 8.02 -4.59
C PHE A 83 3.77 6.59 -4.94
N TRP A 84 4.96 6.15 -4.54
CA TRP A 84 5.38 4.76 -4.65
C TRP A 84 4.61 3.90 -3.63
N ILE A 85 4.17 2.73 -4.08
CA ILE A 85 3.51 1.72 -3.25
C ILE A 85 4.34 0.43 -3.21
N GLY A 86 3.88 -0.55 -2.43
CA GLY A 86 4.58 -1.82 -2.24
C GLY A 86 4.49 -2.78 -3.41
N VAL A 87 4.38 -2.30 -4.66
CA VAL A 87 4.27 -3.15 -5.84
C VAL A 87 5.49 -3.02 -6.74
N VAL A 88 5.93 -4.16 -7.29
CA VAL A 88 6.96 -4.26 -8.32
C VAL A 88 6.51 -5.22 -9.41
N ALA A 89 6.88 -4.95 -10.65
CA ALA A 89 6.75 -5.90 -11.75
C ALA A 89 8.04 -6.73 -11.90
N GLN A 90 7.93 -7.80 -12.69
CA GLN A 90 9.10 -8.52 -13.20
C GLN A 90 9.94 -7.63 -14.13
N GLN A 91 11.20 -7.99 -14.41
CA GLN A 91 12.14 -7.12 -15.12
C GLN A 91 11.79 -6.84 -16.58
N ALA A 92 11.08 -7.76 -17.25
CA ALA A 92 10.74 -7.62 -18.66
C ALA A 92 9.29 -7.17 -18.82
N GLU A 93 9.08 -6.21 -19.71
CA GLU A 93 7.75 -5.85 -20.18
C GLU A 93 7.18 -7.01 -20.99
N ASP A 94 6.33 -7.80 -20.35
CA ASP A 94 5.54 -8.88 -20.95
C ASP A 94 4.06 -8.60 -20.62
N GLU A 95 3.16 -8.83 -21.57
CA GLU A 95 1.71 -8.77 -21.33
C GLU A 95 1.30 -9.75 -20.21
N ASN A 96 2.04 -10.85 -20.06
CA ASN A 96 1.87 -11.83 -19.00
C ASN A 96 2.68 -11.53 -17.73
N ALA A 97 3.35 -10.38 -17.65
CA ALA A 97 4.13 -10.01 -16.47
C ALA A 97 3.22 -9.88 -15.24
N PHE A 98 3.49 -10.70 -14.24
CA PHE A 98 2.90 -10.59 -12.92
C PHE A 98 3.57 -9.49 -12.10
N PHE A 99 2.76 -8.88 -11.24
CA PHE A 99 3.21 -7.91 -10.26
C PHE A 99 3.29 -8.61 -8.90
N LEU A 100 4.18 -8.14 -8.05
CA LEU A 100 4.42 -8.65 -6.71
C LEU A 100 4.22 -7.53 -5.71
N TRP A 101 3.41 -7.79 -4.69
CA TRP A 101 3.42 -6.99 -3.48
C TRP A 101 4.70 -7.26 -2.68
N SER A 102 5.05 -6.34 -1.77
CA SER A 102 6.22 -6.47 -0.91
C SER A 102 6.19 -7.66 0.05
N ASP A 103 5.01 -8.27 0.26
CA ASP A 103 4.84 -9.52 1.00
C ASP A 103 5.07 -10.78 0.14
N GLY A 104 5.36 -10.62 -1.16
CA GLY A 104 5.53 -11.70 -2.12
C GLY A 104 4.23 -12.17 -2.78
N THR A 105 3.08 -11.58 -2.46
CA THR A 105 1.80 -11.93 -3.09
C THR A 105 1.79 -11.51 -4.55
N VAL A 106 1.46 -12.45 -5.43
CA VAL A 106 1.27 -12.20 -6.86
C VAL A 106 -0.05 -11.49 -7.12
N ILE A 107 -0.04 -10.46 -7.97
CA ILE A 107 -1.23 -9.76 -8.45
C ILE A 107 -1.17 -9.56 -9.97
N SER A 108 -2.34 -9.54 -10.60
CA SER A 108 -2.49 -9.21 -12.01
C SER A 108 -2.18 -7.74 -12.27
N ARG A 109 -1.49 -7.46 -13.39
CA ARG A 109 -1.20 -6.10 -13.88
C ARG A 109 -2.43 -5.25 -14.23
N TYR A 110 -3.64 -5.81 -14.12
CA TYR A 110 -4.90 -5.14 -14.46
C TYR A 110 -5.80 -4.82 -13.25
N VAL A 111 -5.41 -5.16 -12.01
CA VAL A 111 -6.30 -5.08 -10.83
C VAL A 111 -5.97 -3.94 -9.87
N GLY A 112 -4.78 -3.35 -9.94
CA GLY A 112 -4.36 -2.32 -8.98
C GLY A 112 -4.68 -0.88 -9.39
N PHE A 113 -4.27 0.04 -8.53
CA PHE A 113 -4.54 1.48 -8.62
C PHE A 113 -3.33 2.28 -9.12
N TRP A 114 -2.36 1.62 -9.75
CA TRP A 114 -1.18 2.27 -10.31
C TRP A 114 -1.56 3.20 -11.46
N ASN A 115 -0.75 4.23 -11.67
CA ASN A 115 -0.94 5.21 -12.74
C ASN A 115 -0.76 4.56 -14.11
N ASP A 116 -1.36 5.16 -15.14
CA ASP A 116 -1.16 4.73 -16.52
C ASP A 116 0.33 4.75 -16.88
N GLY A 117 0.77 3.73 -17.61
CA GLY A 117 2.18 3.56 -17.98
C GLY A 117 3.10 3.15 -16.83
N GLN A 118 2.56 2.77 -15.66
CA GLN A 118 3.37 2.19 -14.58
C GLN A 118 3.39 0.65 -14.61
N PRO A 119 4.53 0.01 -14.26
CA PRO A 119 5.82 0.65 -14.01
C PRO A 119 6.39 1.22 -15.32
N ASP A 120 7.15 2.31 -15.22
CA ASP A 120 7.96 2.76 -16.35
C ASP A 120 9.22 1.89 -16.41
N TYR A 121 9.21 0.84 -17.23
CA TYR A 121 10.34 -0.09 -17.37
C TYR A 121 11.67 0.60 -17.77
N ARG A 122 11.64 1.84 -18.30
CA ARG A 122 12.87 2.63 -18.53
C ARG A 122 13.45 3.19 -17.24
N ALA A 123 12.60 3.46 -16.25
CA ALA A 123 12.97 3.97 -14.93
C ALA A 123 13.08 2.87 -13.86
N GLY A 124 12.49 1.70 -14.09
CA GLY A 124 12.54 0.54 -13.20
C GLY A 124 11.22 -0.23 -13.17
N THR A 125 11.10 -1.19 -12.26
CA THR A 125 9.90 -2.06 -12.21
C THR A 125 8.93 -1.71 -11.08
N CYS A 126 9.21 -0.69 -10.27
CA CYS A 126 8.26 -0.22 -9.26
C CYS A 126 7.16 0.63 -9.91
N ALA A 127 5.99 0.69 -9.26
CA ALA A 127 4.85 1.49 -9.75
C ALA A 127 4.41 2.56 -8.76
N LYS A 128 4.00 3.71 -9.30
CA LYS A 128 3.37 4.79 -8.57
C LYS A 128 1.84 4.72 -8.69
N VAL A 129 1.15 5.28 -7.72
CA VAL A 129 -0.29 5.54 -7.73
C VAL A 129 -0.55 7.05 -7.74
N PHE A 130 -1.69 7.48 -8.29
CA PHE A 130 -2.16 8.86 -8.12
C PHE A 130 -3.01 8.98 -6.85
N LEU A 131 -2.63 9.87 -5.93
CA LEU A 131 -3.25 10.15 -4.63
C LEU A 131 -3.32 11.65 -4.36
#